data_AF-A0A955WLF4-F1
#
_entry.id   AF-A0A955WLF4-F1
#
_cell.length_a   1.000
_cell.length_b   1.000
_cell.length_c   1.000
_cell.angle_alpha   90.00
_cell.angle_beta   90.00
_cell.angle_gamma   90.00
#
_symmetry.space_group_name_H-M   'P 1'
#
loop_
_entity.id
_entity.type
_entity.pdbx_description
1 polymer ?
#
loop_
_entity_poly.entity_id
_entity_poly.type
_entity_poly.pdbx_seq_one_letter_code
_entity_poly.pdbx_strand_id
1 'polypeptide(L)'
;MPLDLASLRRATPTLTDDPAQPGALTDGTWRIWPAADGLERALCDRLIPLDAFAVAPDGVVLDPLGGLADLRDGRLRVPEGAIERDGILGLRVPALACELGLRIDSADIERLIEQAPTVMRAPRAAQRFEMT
;
A
#
# COMPACT_ATOMS: atom_id res chain seq x y z
N MET A 1 -22.33 3.00 0.79
CA MET A 1 -23.05 3.62 -0.34
C MET A 1 -22.29 3.28 -1.60
N PRO A 2 -22.89 2.64 -2.62
CA PRO A 2 -22.09 1.89 -3.58
C PRO A 2 -21.52 2.78 -4.69
N LEU A 3 -20.25 2.55 -5.05
CA LEU A 3 -19.65 3.02 -6.30
C LEU A 3 -20.12 2.07 -7.41
N ASP A 4 -20.94 2.59 -8.32
CA ASP A 4 -21.52 1.89 -9.48
C ASP A 4 -21.24 2.68 -10.76
N LEU A 5 -19.99 2.59 -11.21
CA LEU A 5 -19.51 3.22 -12.44
C LEU A 5 -19.84 2.34 -13.67
N ALA A 6 -21.08 1.86 -13.71
CA ALA A 6 -21.52 0.51 -14.02
C ALA A 6 -20.94 -0.18 -15.28
N SER A 7 -20.06 -1.17 -15.27
CA SER A 7 -19.41 -1.95 -14.21
C SER A 7 -17.92 -1.61 -14.15
N LEU A 8 -17.68 -0.31 -13.92
CA LEU A 8 -16.46 0.49 -13.80
C LEU A 8 -15.60 0.60 -15.05
N ARG A 9 -16.29 0.94 -16.15
CA ARG A 9 -15.98 0.34 -17.45
C ARG A 9 -16.25 -1.16 -17.33
N ARG A 10 -17.01 -1.82 -18.20
CA ARG A 10 -17.04 -3.31 -18.24
C ARG A 10 -15.67 -3.88 -18.66
N ALA A 11 -14.73 -3.87 -17.72
CA ALA A 11 -13.38 -4.42 -17.69
C ALA A 11 -12.25 -3.65 -18.39
N THR A 12 -12.46 -2.39 -18.78
CA THR A 12 -11.43 -1.50 -19.41
C THR A 12 -11.05 -1.90 -20.85
N PRO A 13 -11.04 -1.02 -21.88
CA PRO A 13 -10.24 -1.40 -23.08
C PRO A 13 -8.90 -0.68 -23.18
N THR A 14 -8.89 0.62 -23.43
CA THR A 14 -7.66 1.43 -23.46
C THR A 14 -7.86 2.78 -22.74
N LEU A 15 -9.04 2.91 -22.11
CA LEU A 15 -9.38 3.80 -20.99
C LEU A 15 -9.47 5.32 -21.33
N THR A 16 -10.06 6.15 -20.43
CA THR A 16 -9.87 7.63 -20.21
C THR A 16 -10.72 8.69 -20.96
N ASP A 17 -10.90 9.90 -20.40
CA ASP A 17 -11.77 11.00 -20.93
C ASP A 17 -11.04 12.09 -21.79
N ASP A 18 -10.00 11.77 -22.60
CA ASP A 18 -8.81 12.67 -22.80
C ASP A 18 -8.28 12.86 -24.27
N PRO A 19 -7.85 14.06 -24.74
CA PRO A 19 -7.10 14.21 -25.99
C PRO A 19 -5.57 14.50 -25.91
N ALA A 20 -4.93 14.58 -24.74
CA ALA A 20 -3.46 14.65 -24.64
C ALA A 20 -2.82 13.41 -23.95
N GLN A 21 -3.64 12.64 -23.21
CA GLN A 21 -3.45 11.29 -22.63
C GLN A 21 -2.41 11.16 -21.48
N PRO A 22 -2.72 10.54 -20.31
CA PRO A 22 -3.23 9.15 -20.25
C PRO A 22 -4.24 8.76 -19.12
N GLY A 23 -5.14 7.83 -19.46
CA GLY A 23 -5.50 6.65 -18.65
C GLY A 23 -6.24 6.79 -17.32
N ALA A 24 -7.26 7.64 -17.10
CA ALA A 24 -8.02 7.64 -15.82
C ALA A 24 -9.52 7.94 -15.99
N LEU A 25 -10.37 7.45 -15.09
CA LEU A 25 -11.80 7.76 -14.95
C LEU A 25 -11.98 8.66 -13.73
N THR A 26 -12.94 9.57 -13.75
CA THR A 26 -13.20 10.44 -12.58
C THR A 26 -14.55 10.15 -11.94
N ASP A 27 -14.58 10.10 -10.61
CA ASP A 27 -15.79 10.13 -9.81
C ASP A 27 -15.70 11.30 -8.80
N GLY A 28 -16.37 12.41 -9.11
CA GLY A 28 -16.24 13.66 -8.36
C GLY A 28 -14.79 14.17 -8.36
N THR A 29 -14.18 14.26 -7.17
CA THR A 29 -12.77 14.66 -7.01
C THR A 29 -11.78 13.51 -7.16
N TRP A 30 -12.26 12.27 -7.24
CA TRP A 30 -11.42 11.08 -7.30
C TRP A 30 -11.07 10.75 -8.75
N ARG A 31 -9.81 10.34 -8.97
CA ARG A 31 -9.33 9.77 -10.24
C ARG A 31 -9.07 8.28 -10.09
N ILE A 32 -9.35 7.54 -11.15
CA ILE A 32 -9.43 6.07 -11.19
C ILE A 32 -8.69 5.56 -12.41
N TRP A 33 -7.50 5.04 -12.22
CA TRP A 33 -6.65 4.53 -13.29
C TRP A 33 -6.94 3.05 -13.59
N PRO A 34 -6.71 2.57 -14.84
CA PRO A 34 -6.55 1.16 -15.10
C PRO A 34 -5.50 0.60 -14.14
N ALA A 35 -5.81 -0.57 -13.59
CA ALA A 35 -4.77 -1.51 -13.21
C ALA A 35 -3.85 -1.68 -14.42
N ALA A 36 -2.60 -1.21 -14.34
CA ALA A 36 -1.64 -1.47 -15.40
C ALA A 36 -1.52 -2.98 -15.62
N ASP A 37 -1.18 -3.42 -16.84
CA ASP A 37 -0.65 -4.78 -17.00
C ASP A 37 0.46 -4.96 -15.97
N GLY A 38 0.27 -5.93 -15.06
CA GLY A 38 1.13 -6.07 -13.89
C GLY A 38 0.67 -5.33 -12.64
N LEU A 39 -0.62 -5.07 -12.41
CA LEU A 39 -1.11 -4.66 -11.08
C LEU A 39 -0.67 -5.65 -10.00
N GLU A 40 -0.83 -6.95 -10.24
CA GLU A 40 -0.36 -7.97 -9.32
C GLU A 40 1.15 -7.82 -9.05
N ARG A 41 1.94 -7.53 -10.10
CA ARG A 41 3.36 -7.24 -9.95
C ARG A 41 3.62 -5.97 -9.15
N ALA A 42 2.87 -4.91 -9.38
CA ALA A 42 2.96 -3.66 -8.64
C ALA A 42 2.57 -3.83 -7.16
N LEU A 43 1.61 -4.72 -6.85
CA LEU A 43 1.27 -5.11 -5.48
C LEU A 43 2.39 -5.95 -4.86
N CYS A 44 2.97 -6.90 -5.60
CA CYS A 44 4.15 -7.66 -5.16
C CYS A 44 5.40 -6.78 -4.93
N ASP A 45 5.51 -5.63 -5.62
CA ASP A 45 6.60 -4.68 -5.45
C ASP A 45 6.44 -3.80 -4.20
N ARG A 46 5.28 -3.80 -3.55
CA ARG A 46 5.04 -3.09 -2.29
C ARG A 46 5.88 -3.72 -1.17
N LEU A 47 6.36 -2.87 -0.28
CA LEU A 47 7.27 -3.27 0.79
C LEU A 47 6.56 -3.79 2.04
N ILE A 48 5.28 -3.46 2.23
CA ILE A 48 4.48 -3.96 3.36
C ILE A 48 3.16 -4.56 2.85
N PRO A 49 2.73 -5.73 3.37
CA PRO A 49 1.52 -6.41 2.90
C PRO A 49 0.25 -5.57 3.07
N LEU A 50 0.17 -4.76 4.13
CA LEU A 50 -0.98 -3.90 4.40
C LEU A 50 -1.28 -2.93 3.24
N ASP A 51 -0.24 -2.48 2.51
CA ASP A 51 -0.37 -1.58 1.36
C ASP A 51 -0.48 -2.32 0.01
N ALA A 52 -0.52 -3.66 0.05
CA ALA A 52 -0.31 -4.55 -1.09
C ALA A 52 -1.55 -5.34 -1.50
N PHE A 53 -2.75 -4.80 -1.23
CA PHE A 53 -3.98 -5.35 -1.76
C PHE A 53 -4.82 -4.29 -2.47
N ALA A 54 -5.68 -4.75 -3.37
CA ALA A 54 -6.63 -3.93 -4.10
C ALA A 54 -8.00 -4.60 -4.09
N VAL A 55 -9.06 -3.79 -4.09
CA VAL A 55 -10.44 -4.27 -4.22
C VAL A 55 -10.92 -3.89 -5.62
N ALA A 56 -11.23 -4.90 -6.42
CA ALA A 56 -11.82 -4.72 -7.73
C ALA A 56 -13.28 -4.24 -7.60
N PRO A 57 -13.85 -3.63 -8.66
CA PRO A 57 -15.21 -3.08 -8.61
C PRO A 57 -16.31 -4.10 -8.31
N ASP A 58 -16.09 -5.36 -8.67
CA ASP A 58 -16.96 -6.50 -8.38
C ASP A 58 -16.80 -7.04 -6.94
N GLY A 59 -15.93 -6.42 -6.15
CA GLY A 59 -15.62 -6.79 -4.78
C GLY A 59 -14.55 -7.88 -4.66
N VAL A 60 -14.00 -8.40 -5.77
CA VAL A 60 -12.89 -9.35 -5.71
C VAL A 60 -11.65 -8.65 -5.17
N VAL A 61 -10.98 -9.28 -4.19
CA VAL A 61 -9.75 -8.76 -3.62
C VAL A 61 -8.55 -9.41 -4.32
N LEU A 62 -7.64 -8.59 -4.83
CA LEU A 62 -6.29 -9.01 -5.19
C LEU A 62 -5.38 -8.75 -3.98
N ASP A 63 -4.89 -9.79 -3.34
CA ASP A 63 -4.03 -9.70 -2.16
C ASP A 63 -2.86 -10.70 -2.25
N PRO A 64 -1.87 -10.45 -3.12
CA PRO A 64 -0.78 -11.38 -3.34
C PRO A 64 0.12 -11.56 -2.12
N LEU A 65 0.13 -10.62 -1.16
CA LEU A 65 0.99 -10.67 0.02
C LEU A 65 0.26 -11.06 1.31
N GLY A 66 -1.07 -11.18 1.30
CA GLY A 66 -1.88 -11.55 2.47
C GLY A 66 -2.14 -10.40 3.45
N GLY A 67 -2.07 -9.15 3.00
CA GLY A 67 -2.27 -7.98 3.85
C GLY A 67 -3.70 -7.83 4.39
N LEU A 68 -4.70 -8.32 3.66
CA LEU A 68 -6.09 -8.30 4.14
C LEU A 68 -6.30 -9.30 5.28
N ALA A 69 -5.60 -10.44 5.25
CA ALA A 69 -5.62 -11.38 6.37
C ALA A 69 -4.94 -10.77 7.61
N ASP A 70 -3.77 -10.16 7.43
CA ASP A 70 -3.07 -9.44 8.51
C ASP A 70 -3.96 -8.36 9.14
N LEU A 71 -4.61 -7.54 8.31
CA LEU A 71 -5.51 -6.48 8.76
C LEU A 71 -6.69 -7.04 9.58
N ARG A 72 -7.30 -8.13 9.12
CA ARG A 72 -8.41 -8.80 9.84
C ARG A 72 -7.95 -9.37 11.19
N ASP A 73 -6.72 -9.83 11.28
CA ASP A 73 -6.11 -10.36 12.51
C ASP A 73 -5.57 -9.26 13.44
N GLY A 74 -5.70 -7.99 13.03
CA GLY A 74 -5.19 -6.83 13.75
C GLY A 74 -3.67 -6.83 13.83
N ARG A 75 -2.99 -7.23 12.73
CA ARG A 75 -1.54 -7.35 12.63
C ARG A 75 -0.97 -6.43 11.56
N LEU A 76 0.22 -5.91 11.82
CA LEU A 76 1.05 -5.19 10.86
C LEU A 76 2.39 -5.92 10.76
N ARG A 77 2.63 -6.53 9.59
CA ARG A 77 3.82 -7.34 9.30
C ARG A 77 4.87 -6.54 8.55
N VAL A 78 6.13 -6.75 8.87
CA VAL A 78 7.29 -6.16 8.19
C VAL A 78 8.07 -7.26 7.46
N PRO A 79 7.93 -7.39 6.13
CA PRO A 79 8.68 -8.37 5.36
C PRO A 79 10.19 -8.22 5.52
N GLU A 80 10.90 -9.33 5.38
CA GLU A 80 12.36 -9.34 5.32
C GLU A 80 12.86 -8.45 4.17
N GLY A 81 13.93 -7.67 4.41
CA GLY A 81 14.50 -6.78 3.40
C GLY A 81 13.74 -5.46 3.19
N ALA A 82 12.56 -5.28 3.80
CA ALA A 82 11.74 -4.08 3.56
C ALA A 82 12.43 -2.80 4.04
N ILE A 83 13.04 -2.83 5.23
CA ILE A 83 13.71 -1.67 5.83
C ILE A 83 15.02 -1.35 5.10
N GLU A 84 15.73 -2.38 4.64
CA GLU A 84 16.94 -2.26 3.82
C GLU A 84 16.64 -1.55 2.49
N ARG A 85 15.48 -1.82 1.90
CA ARG A 85 15.00 -1.15 0.68
C ARG A 85 14.49 0.25 0.95
N ASP A 86 13.80 0.46 2.08
CA ASP A 86 13.31 1.76 2.52
C ASP A 86 13.39 1.93 4.04
N GLY A 87 14.42 2.64 4.50
CA GLY A 87 14.67 2.89 5.91
C GLY A 87 13.57 3.70 6.60
N ILE A 88 12.72 4.44 5.87
CA ILE A 88 11.61 5.20 6.46
C ILE A 88 10.54 4.28 7.04
N LEU A 89 10.42 3.04 6.54
CA LEU A 89 9.50 2.05 7.10
C LEU A 89 9.78 1.76 8.58
N GLY A 90 11.02 1.96 9.05
CA GLY A 90 11.36 1.86 10.46
C GLY A 90 10.59 2.81 11.38
N LEU A 91 10.08 3.91 10.84
CA LEU A 91 9.25 4.88 11.56
C LEU A 91 7.77 4.77 11.16
N ARG A 92 7.50 4.58 9.86
CA ARG A 92 6.13 4.50 9.34
C ARG A 92 5.37 3.30 9.88
N VAL A 93 6.01 2.13 10.00
CA VAL A 93 5.35 0.91 10.48
C VAL A 93 4.83 1.10 11.92
N PRO A 94 5.64 1.54 12.91
CA PRO A 94 5.12 1.88 14.23
C PRO A 94 4.02 2.95 14.22
N ALA A 95 4.14 3.98 13.38
CA ALA A 95 3.13 5.03 13.28
C ALA A 95 1.78 4.47 12.78
N LEU A 96 1.79 3.70 11.69
CA LEU A 96 0.62 3.02 11.13
C LEU A 96 -0.01 2.04 12.13
N ALA A 97 0.81 1.30 12.87
CA ALA A 97 0.31 0.39 13.90
C ALA A 97 -0.47 1.14 14.99
N CYS A 98 0.05 2.29 15.44
CA CYS A 98 -0.63 3.15 16.40
C CYS A 98 -1.92 3.77 15.83
N GLU A 99 -1.87 4.30 14.59
CA GLU A 99 -3.00 4.93 13.93
C GLU A 99 -4.18 3.96 13.76
N LEU A 100 -3.89 2.73 13.37
CA LEU A 100 -4.89 1.72 13.02
C LEU A 100 -5.21 0.75 14.17
N GLY A 101 -4.52 0.87 15.32
CA GLY A 101 -4.68 -0.05 16.45
C GLY A 101 -4.20 -1.48 16.16
N LEU A 102 -3.19 -1.63 15.29
CA LEU A 102 -2.64 -2.93 14.89
C LEU A 102 -1.46 -3.33 15.77
N ARG A 103 -1.24 -4.64 15.89
CA ARG A 103 -0.09 -5.20 16.61
C ARG A 103 1.04 -5.52 15.64
N ILE A 104 2.25 -5.22 16.04
CA ILE A 104 3.46 -5.68 15.34
C ILE A 104 3.99 -6.87 16.14
N ASP A 105 4.26 -7.99 15.45
CA ASP A 105 4.81 -9.19 16.11
C ASP A 105 6.23 -8.92 16.63
N SER A 106 6.62 -9.56 17.74
CA SER A 106 7.91 -9.28 18.41
C SER A 106 9.12 -9.47 17.49
N ALA A 107 9.09 -10.47 16.61
CA ALA A 107 10.16 -10.69 15.64
C ALA A 107 10.31 -9.52 14.64
N ASP A 108 9.22 -8.84 14.29
CA ASP A 108 9.26 -7.68 13.40
C ASP A 108 9.73 -6.43 14.17
N ILE A 109 9.38 -6.30 15.46
CA ILE A 109 9.95 -5.27 16.34
C ILE A 109 11.46 -5.44 16.51
N GLU A 110 11.93 -6.67 16.75
CA GLU A 110 13.36 -6.97 16.85
C GLU A 110 14.09 -6.59 15.56
N ARG A 111 13.53 -6.94 14.39
CA ARG A 111 14.08 -6.55 13.09
C ARG A 111 14.12 -5.03 12.89
N LEU A 112 13.08 -4.31 13.31
CA LEU A 112 13.07 -2.84 13.27
C LEU A 112 14.21 -2.24 14.09
N ILE A 113 14.49 -2.80 15.27
CA ILE A 113 15.58 -2.37 16.17
C ILE A 113 16.95 -2.70 15.55
N GLU A 114 17.13 -3.91 15.02
CA GLU A 114 18.37 -4.33 14.36
C GLU A 114 18.71 -3.45 13.16
N GLN A 115 17.69 -3.01 12.42
CA GLN A 115 17.83 -2.15 11.24
C GLN A 115 17.85 -0.65 11.56
N ALA A 116 17.91 -0.25 12.84
CA ALA A 116 17.99 1.15 13.23
C ALA A 116 19.09 1.95 12.50
N PRO A 117 20.30 1.43 12.22
CA PRO A 117 21.29 2.16 11.41
C PRO A 117 20.79 2.52 10.00
N THR A 118 19.98 1.65 9.38
CA THR A 118 19.38 1.89 8.06
C THR A 118 18.33 2.99 8.14
N VAL A 119 17.46 2.95 9.16
CA VAL A 119 16.47 4.00 9.44
C VAL A 119 17.16 5.36 9.60
N MET A 120 18.26 5.40 10.36
CA MET A 120 18.99 6.63 10.65
C MET A 120 19.72 7.23 9.44
N ARG A 121 19.95 6.44 8.38
CA ARG A 121 20.52 6.92 7.11
C ARG A 121 19.48 7.55 6.17
N ALA A 122 18.19 7.34 6.41
CA ALA A 122 17.15 7.93 5.59
C ALA A 122 17.16 9.48 5.69
N PRO A 123 16.66 10.21 4.68
CA PRO A 123 16.67 11.67 4.69
C PRO A 123 15.96 12.24 5.93
N ARG A 124 16.60 13.19 6.62
CA ARG A 124 16.05 13.80 7.85
C ARG A 124 14.68 14.44 7.68
N ALA A 125 14.40 14.99 6.49
CA ALA A 125 13.10 15.57 6.19
C ALA A 125 11.99 14.51 6.18
N ALA A 126 12.25 13.34 5.58
CA ALA A 126 11.31 12.23 5.56
C ALA A 126 11.10 11.62 6.96
N GLN A 127 12.17 11.48 7.75
CA GLN A 127 12.05 11.04 9.15
C GLN A 127 11.16 11.98 9.97
N ARG A 128 11.31 13.29 9.81
CA ARG A 128 10.50 14.27 10.52
C ARG A 128 9.03 14.25 10.09
N PHE A 129 8.78 14.05 8.80
CA PHE A 129 7.42 13.97 8.27
C PHE A 129 6.61 12.85 8.94
N GLU A 130 7.22 11.69 9.18
CA GLU A 130 6.56 10.57 9.87
C GLU A 130 6.32 10.81 11.38
N MET A 131 6.96 11.84 11.97
CA MET A 131 6.90 12.12 13.41
C MET A 131 5.99 13.30 13.79
N THR A 132 5.44 14.00 12.80
CA THR A 132 4.54 15.17 12.96
C THR A 132 3.09 14.76 12.78
#